data_AF-A0A846X048-F1
#
_entry.id   AF-A0A846X048-F1
#
_cell.length_a   1.000
_cell.length_b   1.000
_cell.length_c   1.000
_cell.angle_alpha   90.00
_cell.angle_beta   90.00
_cell.angle_gamma   90.00
#
_symmetry.space_group_name_H-M   'P 1'
#
loop_
_entity.id
_entity.type
_entity.pdbx_description
1 polymer ?
#
loop_
_entity_poly.entity_id
_entity_poly.type
_entity_poly.pdbx_seq_one_letter_code
_entity_poly.pdbx_strand_id
1 'polypeptide(L)'
;MVRTCAAAGFTPRRAHQVSQTSTLLALVAAGLGIALVPRTANSIQLPGVHFVDLPDTESVELALAWRTADDSPLLARVLRALSETDLTDDRKTAA
;
A
#
# COMPACT_ATOMS: atom_id res chain seq x y z
N MET A 1 1.31 8.20 2.96
CA MET A 1 0.71 9.25 2.09
C MET A 1 0.69 10.61 2.77
N VAL A 2 -0.18 10.89 3.76
CA VAL A 2 -0.13 12.18 4.48
C VAL A 2 1.21 12.40 5.20
N ARG A 3 1.77 11.34 5.81
CA ARG A 3 3.12 11.35 6.38
C ARG A 3 4.20 11.70 5.36
N THR A 4 4.10 11.16 4.15
CA THR A 4 5.00 11.47 3.03
C THR A 4 4.96 12.97 2.67
N CYS A 5 3.77 13.57 2.56
CA CYS A 5 3.64 15.02 2.33
C CYS A 5 4.20 15.84 3.50
N ALA A 6 3.93 15.41 4.74
CA ALA A 6 4.43 16.07 5.94
C ALA A 6 5.96 16.01 6.04
N ALA A 7 6.57 14.87 5.71
CA ALA A 7 8.03 14.70 5.62
C ALA A 7 8.65 15.62 4.55
N ALA A 8 7.92 15.89 3.46
CA ALA A 8 8.27 16.88 2.46
C ALA A 8 7.95 18.34 2.86
N GLY A 9 7.48 18.58 4.09
CA GLY A 9 7.27 19.92 4.65
C GLY A 9 5.94 20.59 4.28
N PHE A 10 4.94 19.85 3.77
CA PHE A 10 3.64 20.44 3.41
C PHE A 10 2.44 19.58 3.83
N THR A 11 1.29 20.24 3.98
CA THR A 11 0.00 19.55 4.21
C THR A 11 -0.77 19.47 2.88
N PRO A 12 -1.21 18.28 2.43
CA PRO A 12 -1.91 18.16 1.16
C PRO A 12 -3.31 18.78 1.24
N ARG A 13 -3.69 19.57 0.23
CA ARG A 13 -5.07 20.05 0.06
C ARG A 13 -5.94 18.93 -0.49
N ARG A 14 -6.82 18.37 0.34
CA ARG A 14 -7.72 17.28 -0.05
C ARG A 14 -8.94 17.81 -0.79
N ALA A 15 -8.97 17.66 -2.12
CA ALA A 15 -10.14 18.01 -2.94
C ALA A 15 -11.23 16.92 -2.88
N HIS A 16 -10.83 15.65 -2.84
CA HIS A 16 -11.71 14.50 -2.79
C HIS A 16 -11.23 13.50 -1.73
N GLN A 17 -12.16 12.82 -1.07
CA GLN A 17 -11.88 11.72 -0.16
C GLN A 17 -12.71 10.51 -0.57
N VAL A 18 -12.04 9.39 -0.83
CA VAL A 18 -12.65 8.15 -1.29
C VAL A 18 -12.02 6.96 -0.57
N SER A 19 -12.77 5.87 -0.45
CA SER A 19 -12.34 4.68 0.31
C SER A 19 -11.69 3.60 -0.56
N GLN A 20 -11.84 3.66 -1.88
CA GLN A 20 -11.39 2.63 -2.81
C GLN A 20 -10.37 3.19 -3.81
N THR A 21 -9.29 2.44 -4.05
CA THR A 21 -8.24 2.82 -5.00
C THR A 21 -8.77 2.91 -6.42
N SER A 22 -9.67 2.01 -6.85
CA SER A 22 -10.29 2.06 -8.18
C SER A 22 -11.05 3.37 -8.41
N THR A 23 -11.85 3.80 -7.43
CA THR A 23 -12.56 5.09 -7.48
C THR A 23 -11.58 6.26 -7.51
N LEU A 24 -10.50 6.21 -6.72
CA LEU A 24 -9.45 7.23 -6.73
C LEU A 24 -8.83 7.38 -8.12
N LEU A 25 -8.49 6.26 -8.77
CA LEU A 25 -7.92 6.25 -10.13
C LEU A 25 -8.94 6.74 -11.17
N ALA A 26 -10.22 6.41 -11.03
CA ALA A 26 -11.26 6.92 -11.92
C ALA A 26 -11.39 8.46 -11.84
N LEU A 27 -11.26 9.05 -10.65
CA LEU A 27 -11.23 10.51 -10.51
C LEU A 27 -10.01 11.14 -11.18
N VAL A 28 -8.84 10.50 -11.07
CA VAL A 28 -7.62 10.93 -11.78
C VAL A 28 -7.79 10.84 -13.29
N ALA A 29 -8.33 9.72 -13.81
CA ALA A 29 -8.60 9.54 -15.23
C ALA A 29 -9.60 10.57 -15.77
N ALA A 30 -10.57 10.98 -14.94
CA ALA A 30 -11.52 12.05 -15.27
C ALA A 30 -10.94 13.47 -15.15
N GLY A 31 -9.65 13.63 -14.82
CA GLY A 31 -8.97 14.92 -14.74
C GLY A 31 -9.23 15.71 -13.46
N LEU A 32 -9.76 15.08 -12.41
CA LEU A 32 -10.11 15.76 -11.14
C LEU A 32 -8.92 15.96 -10.19
N GLY A 33 -7.71 15.58 -10.61
CA GLY A 33 -6.47 15.85 -9.88
C GLY A 33 -5.44 14.73 -9.97
N ILE A 34 -4.62 14.62 -8.93
CA ILE A 34 -3.59 13.59 -8.76
C ILE A 34 -3.80 12.80 -7.49
N ALA A 35 -3.23 11.60 -7.44
CA ALA A 35 -3.25 10.73 -6.28
C ALA A 35 -1.86 10.19 -5.99
N LEU A 36 -1.51 10.12 -4.71
CA LEU A 36 -0.36 9.36 -4.24
C LEU A 36 -0.87 7.95 -3.87
N VAL A 37 -0.22 6.92 -4.39
CA VAL A 37 -0.63 5.51 -4.22
C VAL A 37 0.59 4.60 -4.00
N PRO A 38 0.45 3.45 -3.33
CA PRO A 38 1.49 2.43 -3.34
C PRO A 38 1.75 1.89 -4.75
N ARG A 39 2.97 1.45 -5.04
CA ARG A 39 3.36 0.88 -6.35
C ARG A 39 2.41 -0.20 -6.83
N THR A 40 1.91 -1.04 -5.92
CA THR A 40 0.97 -2.15 -6.20
C THR A 40 -0.36 -1.70 -6.81
N ALA A 41 -0.75 -0.44 -6.65
CA ALA A 41 -1.95 0.12 -7.29
C ALA A 41 -1.84 0.13 -8.82
N ASN A 42 -0.62 0.06 -9.39
CA ASN A 42 -0.44 -0.06 -10.83
C ASN A 42 -1.01 -1.36 -11.40
N SER A 43 -1.33 -2.36 -10.58
CA SER A 43 -2.05 -3.56 -11.03
C SER A 43 -3.42 -3.22 -11.62
N ILE A 44 -4.01 -2.09 -11.23
CA ILE A 44 -5.24 -1.54 -11.80
C ILE A 44 -4.87 -0.63 -12.97
N GLN A 45 -4.83 -1.21 -14.17
CA GLN A 45 -4.61 -0.46 -15.41
C GLN A 45 -5.91 0.23 -15.83
N LEU A 46 -5.95 1.55 -15.71
CA LEU A 46 -7.09 2.37 -16.14
C LEU A 46 -6.66 3.32 -17.27
N PRO A 47 -7.33 3.31 -18.43
CA PRO A 47 -7.02 4.23 -19.52
C PRO A 47 -7.05 5.69 -19.05
N GLY A 48 -6.05 6.48 -19.50
CA GLY A 48 -5.92 7.88 -19.12
C GLY A 48 -5.21 8.13 -17.78
N VAL A 49 -4.78 7.08 -17.07
CA VAL A 49 -3.94 7.21 -15.87
C VAL A 49 -2.47 6.93 -16.21
N HIS A 50 -1.60 7.85 -15.84
CA HIS A 50 -0.16 7.66 -15.90
C HIS A 50 0.41 7.55 -14.48
N PHE A 51 1.11 6.45 -14.20
CA PHE A 51 1.81 6.26 -12.94
C PHE A 51 3.22 6.82 -13.05
N VAL A 52 3.62 7.62 -12.06
CA VAL A 52 4.96 8.21 -11.95
C VAL A 52 5.57 7.77 -10.63
N ASP A 53 6.75 7.17 -10.69
CA ASP A 53 7.50 6.77 -9.50
C ASP A 53 7.99 8.02 -8.75
N LEU A 54 7.77 8.05 -7.44
CA LEU A 54 8.18 9.14 -6.58
C LEU A 54 9.37 8.70 -5.71
N PRO A 55 10.55 9.34 -5.84
CA PRO A 55 11.73 9.01 -5.03
C PRO A 55 11.52 9.43 -3.56
N ASP A 56 12.32 8.86 -2.67
CA ASP A 56 12.38 9.23 -1.24
C ASP A 56 11.03 9.17 -0.51
N THR A 57 10.20 8.20 -0.87
CA THR A 57 8.90 7.98 -0.22
C THR A 57 8.97 6.92 0.88
N GLU A 58 8.28 7.17 1.99
CA GLU A 58 8.05 6.12 2.99
C GLU A 58 7.27 4.96 2.38
N SER A 59 7.79 3.74 2.57
CA SER A 59 7.09 2.51 2.22
C SER A 59 5.89 2.27 3.13
N VAL A 60 4.83 1.68 2.58
CA VAL A 60 3.73 1.15 3.40
C VAL A 60 4.09 -0.27 3.82
N GLU A 61 4.16 -0.53 5.13
CA GLU A 61 4.45 -1.85 5.70
C GLU A 61 3.21 -2.75 5.57
N LEU A 62 3.40 -3.97 5.05
CA LEU A 62 2.39 -5.01 5.06
C LEU A 62 2.73 -5.98 6.19
N ALA A 63 1.78 -6.22 7.09
CA ALA A 63 1.98 -7.08 8.24
C ALA A 63 1.00 -8.26 8.24
N LEU A 64 1.47 -9.39 8.75
CA LEU A 64 0.66 -10.54 9.10
C LEU A 64 0.35 -10.48 10.60
N ALA A 65 -0.89 -10.76 10.98
CA ALA A 65 -1.31 -10.76 12.37
C ALA A 65 -2.10 -12.03 12.68
N TRP A 66 -1.75 -12.68 13.79
CA TRP A 66 -2.42 -13.87 14.32
C TRP A 66 -2.41 -13.83 15.84
N ARG A 67 -3.21 -14.71 16.48
CA ARG A 67 -3.21 -14.84 17.95
C ARG A 67 -1.94 -15.57 18.39
N THR A 68 -1.28 -15.10 19.45
CA THR A 68 -0.02 -15.67 19.95
C THR A 68 -0.11 -17.16 20.29
N ALA A 69 -1.26 -17.63 20.76
CA ALA A 69 -1.48 -19.03 21.17
C ALA A 69 -2.21 -19.88 20.12
N ASP A 70 -2.15 -19.52 18.83
CA ASP A 70 -2.80 -20.28 17.75
C ASP A 70 -1.91 -21.45 17.29
N ASP A 71 -2.37 -22.69 17.50
CA ASP A 71 -1.70 -23.94 17.14
C ASP A 71 -2.23 -24.56 15.85
N SER A 72 -3.02 -23.82 15.07
CA SER A 72 -3.63 -24.32 13.84
C SER A 72 -2.57 -24.76 12.82
N PRO A 73 -2.61 -26.02 12.34
CA PRO A 73 -1.75 -26.47 11.26
C PRO A 73 -1.93 -25.66 9.96
N LEU A 74 -3.09 -25.02 9.78
CA LEU A 74 -3.34 -24.13 8.64
C LEU A 74 -2.51 -22.85 8.74
N LEU A 75 -2.44 -22.23 9.93
CA LEU A 75 -1.61 -21.04 10.15
C LEU A 75 -0.15 -21.33 9.82
N ALA A 76 0.39 -22.44 10.34
CA ALA A 76 1.76 -22.85 10.04
C ALA A 76 2.00 -23.05 8.53
N ARG A 77 1.04 -23.64 7.81
CA ARG A 77 1.15 -23.84 6.36
C ARG A 77 1.11 -22.52 5.58
N VAL A 78 0.24 -21.59 5.97
CA VAL A 78 0.14 -20.27 5.31
C VAL A 78 1.40 -19.45 5.55
N LEU A 79 1.90 -19.39 6.80
CA LEU A 79 3.13 -18.66 7.12
C LEU A 79 4.33 -19.21 6.33
N ARG A 80 4.44 -20.54 6.23
CA ARG A 80 5.48 -21.18 5.41
C ARG A 80 5.35 -20.84 3.92
N ALA A 81 4.15 -20.91 3.36
CA ALA A 81 3.93 -20.56 1.95
C ALA A 81 4.26 -19.08 1.66
N LEU A 82 3.98 -18.19 2.61
CA LEU A 82 4.30 -16.77 2.50
C LEU A 82 5.80 -16.48 2.71
N SER A 83 6.51 -17.24 3.56
CA SER A 83 7.97 -17.11 3.71
C SER A 83 8.75 -17.63 2.51
N GLU A 84 8.17 -18.56 1.74
CA GLU A 84 8.73 -19.02 0.47
C GLU A 84 8.57 -17.99 -0.65
N THR A 85 7.76 -16.95 -0.43
CA THR A 85 7.65 -15.83 -1.35
C THR A 85 8.60 -14.70 -0.91
N ASP A 86 9.17 -13.97 -1.87
CA ASP A 86 10.02 -12.78 -1.64
C ASP A 86 9.23 -11.55 -1.12
N LEU A 87 8.12 -11.83 -0.43
CA LEU A 87 7.18 -10.88 0.17
C LEU A 87 7.46 -10.65 1.65
N THR A 88 8.36 -11.43 2.26
CA THR A 88 8.73 -11.31 3.67
C THR A 88 10.06 -10.59 3.81
N ASP A 89 10.06 -9.49 4.57
CA ASP A 89 11.26 -8.80 5.02
C ASP A 89 11.55 -9.29 6.45
N ASP A 90 12.71 -9.92 6.67
CA ASP A 90 13.12 -10.55 7.94
C ASP A 90 13.21 -9.57 9.13
N ARG A 91 12.98 -8.28 8.88
CA ARG A 91 13.08 -7.19 9.86
C ARG A 91 11.74 -6.96 10.59
N LYS A 92 11.33 -7.85 11.51
CA LYS A 92 10.48 -7.55 12.73
C LYS A 92 9.68 -8.76 13.25
N THR A 93 10.26 -9.95 13.38
CA THR A 93 9.59 -11.06 14.09
C THR A 93 9.65 -10.94 15.63
N ALA A 94 9.99 -9.77 16.18
CA ALA A 94 10.10 -9.57 17.63
C ALA A 94 9.22 -8.40 18.09
N ALA A 95 7.97 -8.71 18.44
CA ALA A 95 7.15 -7.95 19.37
C ALA A 95 6.18 -8.89 20.08
#